data_AF-A0A3Q2KJY7-F1
#
_entry.id   AF-A0A3Q2KJY7-F1
#
_cell.length_a   1.000
_cell.length_b   1.000
_cell.length_c   1.000
_cell.angle_alpha   90.00
_cell.angle_beta   90.00
_cell.angle_gamma   90.00
#
_symmetry.space_group_name_H-M   'P 1'
#
loop_
_entity.id
_entity.type
_entity.pdbx_description
1 polymer ?
#
loop_
_entity_poly.entity_id
_entity_poly.type
_entity_poly.pdbx_seq_one_letter_code
_entity_poly.pdbx_strand_id
1 'polypeptide(L)'
;MTWLGIVDLLPQVEEIRGCIEKLSEDVEQVKKQHSAILAAPNPDEKTKQELEDLTADIKKTANKVRSKLKAIEQSIEQEEGLNRSSADLRIRKTQHSTLSRKFVEVMTEYNATQSKYRDRCKDRIQRQLEITGRTTTNEELEDMLESGKLAIFTDDIKMDSQMTKQALNEIETRHNEIIKLETSIRELHDMFVDMAMLVESQGEMIDRIEYNVEHSVDYVERAVSDTKKAVKYQSKARRRRTQMMTTTRRRKMRKMRKLRSWTSCCSRSPMCYHFHHLSQHTENIWRTNRFPHPRLEIQKGQSGE
;
A
#
# COMPACT_ATOMS: atom_id res chain seq x y z
N MET A 1 3.27 5.84 -19.63
CA MET A 1 2.97 6.76 -18.51
C MET A 1 2.53 6.05 -17.22
N THR A 2 2.32 4.73 -17.19
CA THR A 2 1.92 3.99 -15.96
C THR A 2 3.09 3.60 -15.03
N TRP A 3 4.34 3.59 -15.53
CA TRP A 3 5.52 3.19 -14.75
C TRP A 3 6.12 4.30 -13.87
N LEU A 4 5.73 5.56 -14.06
CA LEU A 4 6.24 6.68 -13.25
C LEU A 4 5.51 6.82 -11.91
N GLY A 5 4.20 6.55 -11.85
CA GLY A 5 3.39 6.74 -10.63
C GLY A 5 3.77 5.85 -9.45
N ILE A 6 3.94 4.53 -9.67
CA ILE A 6 4.30 3.56 -8.61
C ILE A 6 5.70 3.86 -8.04
N VAL A 7 6.63 4.25 -8.91
CA VAL A 7 8.03 4.52 -8.52
C VAL A 7 8.11 5.69 -7.53
N ASP A 8 7.20 6.67 -7.64
CA ASP A 8 7.16 7.81 -6.72
C ASP A 8 6.37 7.51 -5.42
N LEU A 9 5.50 6.49 -5.41
CA LEU A 9 4.69 6.10 -4.24
C LEU A 9 5.50 5.29 -3.22
N LEU A 10 6.30 4.32 -3.68
CA LEU A 10 7.02 3.41 -2.79
C LEU A 10 7.98 4.13 -1.81
N PRO A 11 8.77 5.13 -2.24
CA PRO A 11 9.60 5.89 -1.32
C PRO A 11 8.78 6.65 -0.26
N GLN A 12 7.62 7.18 -0.64
CA GLN A 12 6.74 7.90 0.29
C GLN A 12 6.16 6.95 1.34
N VAL A 13 5.70 5.77 0.91
CA VAL A 13 5.19 4.71 1.79
C VAL A 13 6.26 4.26 2.78
N GLU A 14 7.49 4.02 2.30
CA GLU A 14 8.61 3.60 3.15
C GLU A 14 8.98 4.69 4.16
N GLU A 15 8.99 5.96 3.74
CA GLU A 15 9.29 7.06 4.65
C GLU A 15 8.19 7.26 5.70
N ILE A 16 6.91 7.10 5.33
CA ILE A 16 5.81 7.12 6.30
C ILE A 16 5.94 5.96 7.28
N ARG A 17 6.24 4.75 6.80
CA ARG A 17 6.43 3.57 7.65
C ARG A 17 7.56 3.80 8.66
N GLY A 18 8.71 4.31 8.20
CA GLY A 18 9.83 4.64 9.08
C GLY A 18 9.49 5.72 10.11
N CYS A 19 8.66 6.71 9.76
CA CYS A 19 8.17 7.70 10.73
C CYS A 19 7.22 7.07 11.77
N ILE A 20 6.35 6.14 11.38
CA ILE A 20 5.46 5.41 12.30
C ILE A 20 6.26 4.50 13.22
N GLU A 21 7.28 3.82 12.70
CA GLU A 21 8.21 3.00 13.50
C GLU A 21 8.95 3.87 14.53
N LYS A 22 9.48 5.03 14.12
CA LYS A 22 10.08 6.00 15.06
C LYS A 22 9.08 6.45 16.12
N LEU A 23 7.84 6.81 15.73
CA LEU A 23 6.80 7.17 16.71
C LEU A 23 6.57 6.07 17.74
N SER A 24 6.47 4.82 17.29
CA SER A 24 6.29 3.69 18.20
C SER A 24 7.47 3.56 19.17
N GLU A 25 8.70 3.80 18.72
CA GLU A 25 9.88 3.79 19.58
C GLU A 25 9.87 4.94 20.59
N ASP A 26 9.56 6.16 20.15
CA ASP A 26 9.47 7.36 21.00
C ASP A 26 8.40 7.16 22.09
N VAL A 27 7.25 6.55 21.75
CA VAL A 27 6.19 6.19 22.71
C VAL A 27 6.70 5.24 23.80
N GLU A 28 7.48 4.23 23.43
CA GLU A 28 8.10 3.32 24.40
C GLU A 28 9.15 4.01 25.27
N GLN A 29 9.89 4.99 24.73
CA GLN A 29 10.80 5.80 25.51
C GLN A 29 10.06 6.70 26.51
N VAL A 30 8.93 7.30 26.11
CA VAL A 30 8.05 8.07 27.00
C VAL A 30 7.56 7.23 28.18
N LYS A 31 7.16 5.97 27.96
CA LYS A 31 6.79 5.04 29.06
C LYS A 31 7.91 4.86 30.09
N LYS A 32 9.16 4.75 29.62
CA LYS A 32 10.34 4.60 30.50
C LYS A 32 10.59 5.88 31.30
N GLN A 33 10.53 7.04 30.65
CA GLN A 33 10.72 8.33 31.32
C GLN A 33 9.62 8.58 32.37
N HIS A 34 8.36 8.35 32.03
CA HIS A 34 7.25 8.38 32.97
C HIS A 34 7.50 7.50 34.21
N SER A 35 7.99 6.28 34.01
CA SER A 35 8.31 5.38 35.11
C SER A 35 9.47 5.91 35.98
N ALA A 36 10.51 6.49 35.37
CA ALA A 36 11.63 7.08 36.08
C ALA A 36 11.22 8.32 36.90
N ILE A 37 10.40 9.20 36.32
CA ILE A 37 9.91 10.42 36.97
C ILE A 37 9.00 10.06 38.16
N LEU A 38 8.25 8.97 38.09
CA LEU A 38 7.42 8.47 39.19
C LEU A 38 8.23 7.73 40.28
N ALA A 39 9.42 7.23 39.98
CA ALA A 39 10.24 6.50 40.94
C ALA A 39 10.89 7.41 42.00
N ALA A 40 11.04 8.71 41.70
CA ALA A 40 11.59 9.70 42.61
C ALA A 40 10.51 10.67 43.14
N PRO A 41 10.59 11.14 44.40
CA PRO A 41 9.82 12.29 44.89
C PRO A 41 10.10 13.55 44.09
N ASN A 42 11.39 13.85 43.93
CA ASN A 42 11.91 14.99 43.16
C ASN A 42 12.72 14.44 41.98
N PRO A 43 12.10 14.26 40.81
CA PRO A 43 12.79 13.80 39.62
C PRO A 43 13.78 14.86 39.13
N ASP A 44 14.90 14.40 38.57
CA ASP A 44 15.96 15.26 38.06
C ASP A 44 15.47 16.06 36.84
N GLU A 45 15.99 17.28 36.70
CA GLU A 45 15.56 18.16 35.60
C GLU A 45 15.93 17.60 34.23
N LYS A 46 16.94 16.74 34.17
CA LYS A 46 17.38 16.10 32.93
C LYS A 46 16.34 15.09 32.42
N THR A 47 15.80 14.21 33.26
CA THR A 47 14.72 13.29 32.85
C THR A 47 13.45 14.03 32.42
N LYS A 48 13.12 15.15 33.07
CA LYS A 48 12.01 16.02 32.63
C LYS A 48 12.27 16.63 31.25
N GLN A 49 13.48 17.15 31.02
CA GLN A 49 13.84 17.71 29.71
C GLN A 49 13.81 16.63 28.62
N GLU A 50 14.32 15.43 28.89
CA GLU A 50 14.26 14.31 27.94
C GLU A 50 12.81 13.94 27.59
N LEU A 51 11.87 13.98 28.54
CA LEU A 51 10.45 13.74 28.28
C LEU A 51 9.83 14.86 27.41
N GLU A 52 10.18 16.12 27.65
CA GLU A 52 9.71 17.25 26.84
C GLU A 52 10.22 17.17 25.41
N ASP A 53 11.50 16.80 25.23
CA ASP A 53 12.11 16.61 23.92
C ASP A 53 11.42 15.46 23.16
N LEU A 54 11.17 14.32 23.82
CA LEU A 54 10.41 13.21 23.24
C LEU A 54 8.99 13.62 22.83
N THR A 55 8.31 14.40 23.66
CA THR A 55 6.96 14.90 23.36
C THR A 55 6.96 15.81 22.12
N ALA A 56 7.96 16.68 22.00
CA ALA A 56 8.13 17.55 20.84
C ALA A 56 8.45 16.74 19.57
N ASP A 57 9.29 15.71 19.68
CA ASP A 57 9.66 14.81 18.59
C ASP A 57 8.47 13.97 18.10
N ILE A 58 7.65 13.45 19.02
CA ILE A 58 6.40 12.75 18.69
C ILE A 58 5.46 13.69 17.95
N LYS A 59 5.23 14.90 18.46
CA LYS A 59 4.37 15.90 17.81
C LYS A 59 4.85 16.23 16.39
N LYS A 60 6.16 16.44 16.21
CA LYS A 60 6.77 16.75 14.90
C LYS A 60 6.62 15.59 13.93
N THR A 61 6.90 14.38 14.38
CA THR A 61 6.84 13.16 13.54
C THR A 61 5.40 12.80 13.18
N ALA A 62 4.47 12.92 14.13
CA ALA A 62 3.03 12.72 13.90
C ALA A 62 2.48 13.70 12.86
N ASN A 63 2.83 14.99 12.96
CA ASN A 63 2.45 15.99 11.96
C ASN A 63 3.03 15.68 10.57
N LYS A 64 4.28 15.19 10.50
CA LYS A 64 4.89 14.77 9.25
C LYS A 64 4.14 13.59 8.62
N VAL A 65 3.79 12.58 9.39
CA VAL A 65 2.99 11.43 8.93
C VAL A 65 1.62 11.89 8.44
N ARG A 66 0.92 12.71 9.21
CA ARG A 66 -0.38 13.28 8.86
C ARG A 66 -0.36 14.01 7.52
N SER A 67 0.57 14.95 7.33
CA SER A 67 0.67 15.73 6.09
C SER A 67 0.92 14.84 4.87
N LYS A 68 1.68 13.75 5.03
CA LYS A 68 1.95 12.82 3.93
C LYS A 68 0.78 11.90 3.62
N LEU A 69 0.07 11.42 4.64
CA LEU A 69 -1.17 10.65 4.42
C LEU A 69 -2.19 11.50 3.66
N LYS A 70 -2.39 12.76 4.06
CA LYS A 70 -3.24 13.71 3.32
C LYS A 70 -2.79 13.95 1.88
N ALA A 71 -1.48 14.02 1.62
CA ALA A 71 -0.99 14.15 0.25
C ALA A 71 -1.31 12.92 -0.61
N ILE A 72 -1.23 11.71 -0.04
CA ILE A 72 -1.61 10.47 -0.72
C ILE A 72 -3.12 10.43 -0.95
N GLU A 73 -3.93 10.83 0.03
CA GLU A 73 -5.39 10.94 -0.10
C GLU A 73 -5.79 11.89 -1.25
N GLN A 74 -5.25 13.10 -1.29
CA GLN A 74 -5.52 14.05 -2.39
C GLN A 74 -5.11 13.49 -3.76
N SER A 75 -3.99 12.74 -3.82
CA SER A 75 -3.58 12.05 -5.04
C SER A 75 -4.56 10.97 -5.47
N ILE A 76 -5.17 10.25 -4.52
CA ILE A 76 -6.20 9.24 -4.79
C ILE A 76 -7.47 9.91 -5.35
N GLU A 77 -7.96 10.96 -4.70
CA GLU A 77 -9.17 11.69 -5.13
C GLU A 77 -9.03 12.27 -6.55
N GLN A 78 -7.85 12.83 -6.88
CA GLN A 78 -7.56 13.35 -8.21
C GLN A 78 -7.59 12.24 -9.29
N GLU A 79 -7.04 11.07 -8.99
CA GLU A 79 -7.05 9.93 -9.93
C GLU A 79 -8.46 9.32 -10.10
N GLU A 80 -9.28 9.33 -9.04
CA GLU A 80 -10.68 8.90 -9.10
C GLU A 80 -11.54 9.81 -9.97
N GLY A 81 -11.36 11.13 -9.88
CA GLY A 81 -12.07 12.11 -10.72
C GLY A 81 -11.82 11.94 -12.23
N LEU A 82 -10.72 11.27 -12.60
CA LEU A 82 -10.37 10.96 -13.98
C LEU A 82 -10.92 9.59 -14.47
N ASN A 83 -11.73 8.91 -13.66
CA ASN A 83 -12.28 7.56 -13.93
C ASN A 83 -11.23 6.50 -14.30
N ARG A 84 -9.98 6.68 -13.85
CA ARG A 84 -8.90 5.72 -14.09
C ARG A 84 -8.85 4.70 -12.96
N SER A 85 -9.72 3.69 -13.02
CA SER A 85 -9.58 2.50 -12.16
C SER A 85 -8.37 1.68 -12.62
N SER A 86 -7.19 2.02 -12.11
CA SER A 86 -5.92 1.37 -12.43
C SER A 86 -5.41 0.50 -11.29
N ALA A 87 -4.49 -0.42 -11.60
CA ALA A 87 -3.78 -1.17 -10.56
C ALA A 87 -2.98 -0.25 -9.62
N ASP A 88 -2.44 0.87 -10.13
CA ASP A 88 -1.74 1.88 -9.33
C ASP A 88 -2.67 2.53 -8.29
N LEU A 89 -3.86 2.95 -8.71
CA LEU A 89 -4.86 3.55 -7.82
C LEU A 89 -5.26 2.60 -6.68
N ARG A 90 -5.43 1.30 -6.97
CA ARG A 90 -5.74 0.29 -5.94
C ARG A 90 -4.58 0.11 -4.95
N ILE A 91 -3.34 0.11 -5.44
CA ILE A 91 -2.16 0.01 -4.59
C ILE A 91 -2.07 1.25 -3.69
N ARG A 92 -2.24 2.47 -4.23
CA ARG A 92 -2.28 3.72 -3.44
C ARG A 92 -3.29 3.66 -2.31
N LYS A 93 -4.53 3.28 -2.62
CA LYS A 93 -5.62 3.16 -1.64
C LYS A 93 -5.32 2.14 -0.54
N THR A 94 -4.81 0.97 -0.92
CA THR A 94 -4.46 -0.11 0.02
C THR A 94 -3.32 0.33 0.97
N GLN A 95 -2.29 0.96 0.41
CA GLN A 95 -1.15 1.47 1.17
C GLN A 95 -1.56 2.60 2.11
N HIS A 96 -2.31 3.58 1.60
CA HIS A 96 -2.88 4.66 2.40
C HIS A 96 -3.64 4.09 3.60
N SER A 97 -4.56 3.14 3.36
CA SER A 97 -5.36 2.59 4.44
C SER A 97 -4.56 1.82 5.49
N THR A 98 -3.60 1.02 5.04
CA THR A 98 -2.74 0.25 5.94
C THR A 98 -1.91 1.19 6.82
N LEU A 99 -1.34 2.25 6.24
CA LEU A 99 -0.54 3.23 6.97
C LEU A 99 -1.38 4.09 7.91
N SER A 100 -2.57 4.54 7.48
CA SER A 100 -3.50 5.29 8.34
C SER A 100 -3.89 4.48 9.58
N ARG A 101 -4.23 3.19 9.41
CA ARG A 101 -4.58 2.30 10.53
C ARG A 101 -3.44 2.15 11.54
N LYS A 102 -2.23 1.88 11.04
CA LYS A 102 -1.03 1.77 11.89
C LYS A 102 -0.70 3.07 12.61
N PHE A 103 -0.84 4.20 11.93
CA PHE A 103 -0.61 5.51 12.55
C PHE A 103 -1.62 5.77 13.69
N VAL A 104 -2.90 5.49 13.46
CA VAL A 104 -3.93 5.63 14.51
C VAL A 104 -3.66 4.70 15.68
N GLU A 105 -3.29 3.44 15.43
CA GLU A 105 -2.92 2.48 16.47
C GLU A 105 -1.81 3.02 17.39
N VAL A 106 -0.71 3.53 16.82
CA VAL A 106 0.40 4.10 17.59
C VAL A 106 -0.02 5.36 18.35
N MET A 107 -0.82 6.24 17.74
CA MET A 107 -1.29 7.46 18.42
C MET A 107 -2.28 7.14 19.55
N THR A 108 -3.15 6.15 19.38
CA THR A 108 -4.05 5.66 20.44
C THR A 108 -3.24 5.08 21.60
N GLU A 109 -2.18 4.32 21.33
CA GLU A 109 -1.27 3.81 22.37
C GLU A 109 -0.53 4.94 23.10
N TYR A 110 -0.12 5.99 22.39
CA TYR A 110 0.44 7.20 23.01
C TYR A 110 -0.56 7.86 23.95
N ASN A 111 -1.81 8.08 23.50
CA ASN A 111 -2.84 8.67 24.35
C ASN A 111 -3.13 7.80 25.58
N ALA A 112 -3.24 6.49 25.41
CA ALA A 112 -3.42 5.56 26.53
C ALA A 112 -2.25 5.62 27.52
N THR A 113 -1.02 5.81 27.03
CA THR A 113 0.18 6.00 27.86
C THR A 113 0.10 7.29 28.67
N GLN A 114 -0.31 8.40 28.05
CA GLN A 114 -0.51 9.68 28.74
C GLN A 114 -1.62 9.57 29.80
N SER A 115 -2.79 9.01 29.47
CA SER A 115 -3.87 8.81 30.44
C SER A 115 -3.43 7.97 31.64
N LYS A 116 -2.71 6.86 31.41
CA LYS A 116 -2.14 6.05 32.50
C LYS A 116 -1.18 6.85 33.38
N TYR A 117 -0.35 7.71 32.79
CA TYR A 117 0.57 8.54 33.56
C TYR A 117 -0.16 9.57 34.42
N ARG A 118 -1.18 10.24 33.85
CA ARG A 118 -2.05 11.17 34.57
C ARG A 118 -2.67 10.53 35.81
N ASP A 119 -3.23 9.33 35.66
CA ASP A 119 -3.85 8.60 36.78
C ASP A 119 -2.82 8.26 37.87
N ARG A 120 -1.58 7.90 37.49
CA ARG A 120 -0.50 7.68 38.46
C ARG A 120 -0.08 8.95 39.18
N CYS A 121 -0.05 10.09 38.51
CA CYS A 121 0.22 11.38 39.15
C CYS A 121 -0.89 11.75 40.14
N LYS A 122 -2.16 11.54 39.75
CA LYS A 122 -3.32 11.71 40.64
C LYS A 122 -3.21 10.83 41.89
N ASP A 123 -2.94 9.54 41.73
CA ASP A 123 -2.73 8.60 42.85
C ASP A 123 -1.63 9.09 43.81
N ARG A 124 -0.54 9.68 43.28
CA ARG A 124 0.52 10.23 44.11
C ARG A 124 0.09 11.47 44.86
N ILE A 125 -0.62 12.40 44.22
CA ILE A 125 -1.16 13.60 44.87
C ILE A 125 -2.09 13.19 46.00
N GLN A 126 -2.98 12.23 45.76
CA GLN A 126 -3.90 11.71 46.78
C GLN A 126 -3.15 11.17 48.01
N ARG A 127 -2.13 10.32 47.80
CA ARG A 127 -1.29 9.81 48.90
C ARG A 127 -0.58 10.92 49.67
N GLN A 128 -0.08 11.95 48.98
CA GLN A 128 0.58 13.08 49.64
C GLN A 128 -0.41 13.94 50.45
N LEU A 129 -1.65 14.08 50.00
CA LEU A 129 -2.71 14.74 50.77
C LEU A 129 -3.10 13.95 52.03
N GLU A 130 -3.13 12.62 51.95
CA GLU A 130 -3.35 11.78 53.12
C GLU A 130 -2.23 11.93 54.16
N ILE A 131 -0.96 12.06 53.74
CA ILE A 131 0.18 12.29 54.62
C ILE A 131 0.08 13.64 55.34
N THR A 132 -0.45 14.67 54.69
CA THR A 132 -0.67 15.99 55.32
C THR A 132 -1.91 16.03 56.21
N GLY A 133 -2.68 14.93 56.29
CA GLY A 133 -3.87 14.79 57.13
C GLY A 133 -5.17 15.23 56.45
N ARG A 134 -5.15 15.49 55.14
CA ARG A 134 -6.33 15.82 54.35
C ARG A 134 -6.84 14.59 53.59
N THR A 135 -7.89 13.99 54.12
CA THR A 135 -8.64 12.97 53.36
C THR A 135 -9.42 13.66 52.24
N THR A 136 -9.24 13.20 51.01
CA THR A 136 -9.92 13.73 49.82
C THR A 136 -10.48 12.57 49.03
N THR A 137 -11.73 12.69 48.61
CA THR A 137 -12.35 11.71 47.73
C THR A 137 -11.81 11.84 46.31
N ASN A 138 -11.99 10.79 45.50
CA ASN A 138 -11.55 10.80 44.11
C ASN A 138 -12.23 11.88 43.25
N GLU A 139 -13.48 12.22 43.57
CA GLU A 139 -14.27 13.25 42.87
C GLU A 139 -13.79 14.65 43.27
N GLU A 140 -13.66 14.92 44.56
CA GLU A 140 -13.10 16.19 45.06
C GLU A 140 -11.69 16.44 44.51
N LEU A 141 -10.85 15.40 44.42
CA LEU A 141 -9.51 15.54 43.87
C LEU A 141 -9.53 15.91 42.38
N GLU A 142 -10.50 15.42 41.60
CA GLU A 142 -10.64 15.85 40.21
C GLU A 142 -11.10 17.29 40.11
N ASP A 143 -12.08 17.70 40.91
CA ASP A 143 -12.53 19.10 40.92
C ASP A 143 -11.37 20.05 41.26
N MET A 144 -10.48 19.64 42.18
CA MET A 144 -9.27 20.37 42.50
C MET A 144 -8.31 20.46 41.30
N LEU A 145 -8.11 19.38 40.55
CA LEU A 145 -7.26 19.34 39.36
C LEU A 145 -7.85 20.17 38.20
N GLU A 146 -9.15 20.08 37.96
CA GLU A 146 -9.85 20.84 36.92
C GLU A 146 -9.80 22.36 37.15
N SER A 147 -9.77 22.78 38.42
CA SER A 147 -9.65 24.18 38.78
C SER A 147 -8.33 24.83 38.31
N GLY A 148 -7.29 24.02 38.10
CA GLY A 148 -5.93 24.45 37.73
C GLY A 148 -5.22 25.33 38.78
N LYS A 149 -5.79 25.51 39.98
CA LYS A 149 -5.25 26.39 41.02
C LYS A 149 -4.45 25.60 42.05
N LEU A 150 -3.14 25.79 42.06
CA LEU A 150 -2.24 25.15 43.04
C LEU A 150 -2.60 25.49 44.50
N ALA A 151 -3.12 26.69 44.74
CA ALA A 151 -3.50 27.16 46.09
C ALA A 151 -4.51 26.25 46.81
N ILE A 152 -5.38 25.57 46.04
CA ILE A 152 -6.41 24.69 46.61
C ILE A 152 -5.78 23.51 47.36
N PHE A 153 -4.56 23.10 46.98
CA PHE A 153 -3.82 22.06 47.70
C PHE A 153 -3.17 22.59 48.98
N THR A 154 -2.92 23.90 49.11
CA THR A 154 -2.17 24.49 50.25
C THR A 154 -3.06 25.15 51.30
N ASP A 155 -4.28 25.58 50.96
CA ASP A 155 -5.11 26.46 51.80
C ASP A 155 -5.47 25.88 53.19
N ASP A 156 -5.65 24.56 53.28
CA ASP A 156 -6.06 23.89 54.54
C ASP A 156 -4.90 23.20 55.29
N ILE A 157 -3.68 23.27 54.76
CA ILE A 157 -2.54 22.49 55.25
C ILE A 157 -1.63 23.36 56.13
N LYS A 158 -1.55 23.05 57.42
CA LYS A 158 -0.62 23.72 58.35
C LYS A 158 0.83 23.37 58.02
N MET A 159 1.64 24.37 57.66
CA MET A 159 3.05 24.22 57.29
C MET A 159 4.01 24.01 58.48
N ASP A 160 3.59 23.21 59.46
CA ASP A 160 4.28 23.09 60.76
C ASP A 160 5.41 22.04 60.73
N SER A 161 5.35 21.07 59.82
CA SER A 161 6.32 19.97 59.71
C SER A 161 7.13 20.02 58.42
N GLN A 162 8.41 19.64 58.50
CA GLN A 162 9.26 19.43 57.33
C GLN A 162 8.70 18.36 56.38
N MET A 163 7.97 17.37 56.92
CA MET A 163 7.27 16.36 56.12
C MET A 163 6.15 16.97 55.28
N THR A 164 5.36 17.87 55.86
CA THR A 164 4.29 18.58 55.17
C THR A 164 4.83 19.45 54.02
N LYS A 165 5.97 20.12 54.24
CA LYS A 165 6.63 20.91 53.19
C LYS A 165 7.10 20.05 52.02
N GLN A 166 7.63 18.86 52.30
CA GLN A 166 8.06 17.92 51.26
C GLN A 166 6.87 17.35 50.48
N ALA A 167 5.79 16.98 51.16
CA ALA A 167 4.56 16.51 50.54
C ALA A 167 3.95 17.57 49.59
N LEU A 168 3.92 18.83 50.02
CA LEU A 168 3.45 19.95 49.20
C LEU A 168 4.30 20.18 47.94
N ASN A 169 5.63 20.10 48.05
CA ASN A 169 6.53 20.21 46.89
C ASN A 169 6.30 19.06 45.89
N GLU A 170 6.11 17.84 46.39
CA GLU A 170 5.78 16.71 45.53
C GLU A 170 4.42 16.89 44.84
N ILE A 171 3.40 17.37 45.56
CA ILE A 171 2.08 17.69 44.99
C ILE A 171 2.21 18.72 43.87
N GLU A 172 2.94 19.81 44.11
CA GLU A 172 3.18 20.85 43.10
C GLU A 172 3.88 20.29 41.86
N THR A 173 4.91 19.46 42.06
CA THR A 173 5.64 18.81 40.97
C THR A 173 4.70 17.93 40.13
N ARG A 174 3.88 17.08 40.76
CA ARG A 174 2.94 16.20 40.05
C ARG A 174 1.81 16.96 39.37
N HIS A 175 1.31 18.02 40.00
CA HIS A 175 0.30 18.88 39.41
C HIS A 175 0.82 19.55 38.13
N ASN A 176 2.04 20.09 38.16
CA ASN A 176 2.68 20.67 36.98
C ASN A 176 2.88 19.63 35.85
N GLU A 177 3.20 18.38 36.21
CA GLU A 177 3.27 17.28 35.24
C GLU A 177 1.90 16.98 34.58
N ILE A 178 0.82 16.99 35.36
CA ILE A 178 -0.55 16.82 34.84
C ILE A 178 -0.90 17.95 33.86
N ILE A 179 -0.60 19.21 34.20
CA ILE A 179 -0.88 20.35 33.29
C ILE A 179 -0.14 20.20 31.96
N LYS A 180 1.16 19.84 32.00
CA LYS A 180 1.96 19.62 30.79
C LYS A 180 1.37 18.49 29.94
N LEU A 181 0.96 17.41 30.59
CA LEU A 181 0.33 16.27 29.93
C LEU A 181 -1.01 16.63 29.27
N GLU A 182 -1.90 17.33 29.98
CA GLU A 182 -3.18 17.77 29.43
C GLU A 182 -3.01 18.73 28.25
N THR A 183 -1.98 19.58 28.30
CA THR A 183 -1.60 20.42 27.17
C THR A 183 -1.17 19.57 25.98
N SER A 184 -0.30 18.57 26.20
CA SER A 184 0.11 17.62 25.16
C SER A 184 -1.09 16.88 24.54
N ILE A 185 -2.00 16.34 25.35
CA ILE A 185 -3.21 15.64 24.86
C ILE A 185 -4.09 16.60 24.04
N ARG A 186 -4.30 17.83 24.53
CA ARG A 186 -5.12 18.84 23.84
C ARG A 186 -4.53 19.23 22.49
N GLU A 187 -3.21 19.36 22.38
CA GLU A 187 -2.54 19.62 21.10
C GLU A 187 -2.65 18.46 20.11
N LEU A 188 -2.74 17.22 20.60
CA LEU A 188 -2.94 16.04 19.75
C LEU A 188 -4.40 15.80 19.39
N HIS A 189 -5.35 16.36 20.14
CA HIS A 189 -6.78 16.22 19.90
C HIS A 189 -7.17 16.60 18.47
N ASP A 190 -6.63 17.70 17.94
CA ASP A 190 -6.86 18.13 16.57
C ASP A 190 -6.40 17.09 15.54
N MET A 191 -5.34 16.33 15.84
CA MET A 191 -4.93 15.21 15.00
C MET A 191 -5.86 14.00 15.12
N PHE A 192 -6.38 13.70 16.32
CA PHE A 192 -7.33 12.59 16.50
C PHE A 192 -8.65 12.81 15.77
N VAL A 193 -9.19 14.03 15.80
CA VAL A 193 -10.42 14.39 15.07
C VAL A 193 -10.23 14.18 13.57
N ASP A 194 -9.11 14.65 13.03
CA ASP A 194 -8.74 14.52 11.62
C ASP A 194 -8.58 13.03 11.23
N MET A 195 -7.95 12.22 12.09
CA MET A 195 -7.75 10.79 11.83
C MET A 195 -9.03 9.97 11.95
N ALA A 196 -9.95 10.32 12.86
CA ALA A 196 -11.24 9.65 12.98
C ALA A 196 -12.04 9.75 11.66
N MET A 197 -12.05 10.95 11.06
CA MET A 197 -12.67 11.16 9.74
C MET A 197 -11.96 10.37 8.63
N LEU A 198 -10.63 10.31 8.64
CA LEU A 198 -9.87 9.54 7.65
C LEU A 198 -10.13 8.04 7.74
N VAL A 199 -10.30 7.46 8.94
CA VAL A 199 -10.52 6.02 9.09
C VAL A 199 -11.96 5.64 8.74
N GLU A 200 -12.95 6.48 9.07
CA GLU A 200 -14.36 6.23 8.79
C GLU A 200 -14.65 6.20 7.27
N SER A 201 -14.04 7.10 6.49
CA SER A 201 -14.21 7.14 5.02
C SER A 201 -13.58 5.95 4.29
N GLN A 202 -12.69 5.19 4.94
CA GLN A 202 -11.96 4.08 4.31
C GLN A 202 -12.71 2.74 4.30
N GLY A 203 -13.71 2.56 5.18
CA GLY A 203 -14.46 1.31 5.31
C GLY A 203 -15.15 0.86 4.01
N GLU A 204 -15.78 1.79 3.28
CA GLU A 204 -16.43 1.49 1.99
C GLU A 204 -15.43 1.21 0.85
N MET A 205 -14.19 1.70 0.95
CA MET A 205 -13.22 1.64 -0.14
C MET A 205 -12.44 0.33 -0.17
N ILE A 206 -12.16 -0.27 1.00
CA ILE A 206 -11.44 -1.57 1.12
C ILE A 206 -12.28 -2.70 0.50
N ASP A 207 -13.58 -2.75 0.77
CA ASP A 207 -14.50 -3.75 0.20
C ASP A 207 -14.50 -3.71 -1.34
N ARG A 208 -14.39 -2.53 -1.94
CA ARG A 208 -14.31 -2.38 -3.40
C ARG A 208 -12.97 -2.86 -3.98
N ILE A 209 -11.90 -2.89 -3.17
CA ILE A 209 -10.58 -3.36 -3.61
C ILE A 209 -10.53 -4.88 -3.58
N GLU A 210 -11.00 -5.53 -2.51
CA GLU A 210 -11.14 -7.00 -2.48
C GLU A 210 -11.98 -7.48 -3.67
N TYR A 211 -13.15 -6.86 -3.88
CA TYR A 211 -14.02 -7.11 -5.03
C TYR A 211 -13.31 -6.93 -6.39
N ASN A 212 -12.54 -5.84 -6.57
CA ASN A 212 -11.84 -5.60 -7.83
C ASN A 212 -10.58 -6.46 -8.04
N VAL A 213 -9.90 -6.88 -6.97
CA VAL A 213 -8.77 -7.83 -7.02
C VAL A 213 -9.29 -9.21 -7.41
N GLU A 214 -10.39 -9.66 -6.81
CA GLU A 214 -11.10 -10.90 -7.19
C GLU A 214 -11.43 -10.90 -8.68
N HIS A 215 -12.05 -9.83 -9.19
CA HIS A 215 -12.34 -9.73 -10.63
C HIS A 215 -11.11 -9.57 -11.53
N SER A 216 -10.01 -9.01 -11.04
CA SER A 216 -8.77 -8.94 -11.83
C SER A 216 -8.19 -10.33 -12.09
N VAL A 217 -8.33 -11.26 -11.13
CA VAL A 217 -7.98 -12.67 -11.34
C VAL A 217 -8.87 -13.26 -12.43
N ASP A 218 -10.18 -13.03 -12.39
CA ASP A 218 -11.13 -13.49 -13.42
C ASP A 218 -10.77 -12.99 -14.83
N TYR A 219 -10.39 -11.71 -14.96
CA TYR A 219 -9.99 -11.12 -16.25
C TYR A 219 -8.71 -11.76 -16.80
N VAL A 220 -7.72 -12.02 -15.95
CA VAL A 220 -6.47 -12.68 -16.35
C VAL A 220 -6.74 -14.13 -16.77
N GLU A 221 -7.56 -14.86 -16.03
CA GLU A 221 -7.95 -16.22 -16.40
C GLU A 221 -8.67 -16.29 -17.76
N ARG A 222 -9.60 -15.35 -18.00
CA ARG A 222 -10.27 -15.24 -19.31
C ARG A 222 -9.28 -14.88 -20.42
N ALA A 223 -8.36 -13.96 -20.18
CA ALA A 223 -7.31 -13.61 -21.15
C ALA A 223 -6.38 -14.80 -21.47
N VAL A 224 -6.01 -15.60 -20.47
CA VAL A 224 -5.23 -16.84 -20.66
C VAL A 224 -6.05 -17.87 -21.45
N SER A 225 -7.35 -17.99 -21.20
CA SER A 225 -8.24 -18.87 -21.97
C SER A 225 -8.36 -18.43 -23.44
N ASP A 226 -8.52 -17.13 -23.68
CA ASP A 226 -8.70 -16.60 -25.02
C ASP A 226 -7.41 -16.60 -25.84
N THR A 227 -6.25 -16.39 -25.23
CA THR A 227 -4.95 -16.60 -25.89
C THR A 227 -4.73 -18.07 -26.28
N LYS A 228 -5.11 -19.03 -25.41
CA LYS A 228 -5.12 -20.46 -25.75
C LYS A 228 -6.05 -20.77 -26.94
N LYS A 229 -7.25 -20.17 -26.98
CA LYS A 229 -8.17 -20.32 -28.12
C LYS A 229 -7.61 -19.69 -29.40
N ALA A 230 -7.00 -18.51 -29.31
CA ALA A 230 -6.38 -17.82 -30.44
C ALA A 230 -5.25 -18.65 -31.06
N VAL A 231 -4.39 -19.27 -30.24
CA VAL A 231 -3.35 -20.20 -30.71
C VAL A 231 -3.97 -21.40 -31.42
N LYS A 232 -5.05 -21.98 -30.87
CA LYS A 232 -5.79 -23.07 -31.52
C LYS A 232 -6.36 -22.63 -32.88
N TYR A 233 -6.97 -21.45 -32.97
CA TYR A 233 -7.49 -20.92 -34.23
C TYR A 233 -6.38 -20.66 -35.26
N GLN A 234 -5.26 -20.07 -34.83
CA GLN A 234 -4.09 -19.84 -35.68
C GLN A 234 -3.54 -21.16 -36.24
N SER A 235 -3.46 -22.22 -35.42
CA SER A 235 -3.01 -23.54 -35.86
C SER A 235 -3.97 -24.18 -36.88
N LYS A 236 -5.29 -24.07 -36.66
CA LYS A 236 -6.33 -24.58 -37.58
C LYS A 236 -6.32 -23.82 -38.91
N ALA A 237 -6.17 -22.49 -38.86
CA ALA A 237 -6.07 -21.64 -40.05
C ALA A 237 -4.83 -22.00 -40.89
N ARG A 238 -3.66 -22.22 -40.24
CA ARG A 238 -2.44 -22.69 -40.93
C ARG A 238 -2.65 -24.05 -41.60
N ARG A 239 -3.28 -25.02 -40.93
CA ARG A 239 -3.59 -26.34 -41.53
C ARG A 239 -4.51 -26.22 -42.74
N ARG A 240 -5.58 -25.42 -42.66
CA ARG A 240 -6.49 -25.19 -43.79
C ARG A 240 -5.78 -24.52 -44.97
N ARG A 241 -4.93 -23.53 -44.72
CA ARG A 241 -4.11 -22.89 -45.76
C ARG A 241 -3.21 -23.91 -46.47
N THR A 242 -2.53 -24.78 -45.72
CA THR A 242 -1.69 -25.84 -46.30
C THR A 242 -2.53 -26.83 -47.10
N GLN A 243 -3.68 -27.28 -46.59
CA GLN A 243 -4.60 -28.15 -47.32
C GLN A 243 -5.06 -27.51 -48.63
N MET A 244 -5.48 -26.24 -48.61
CA MET A 244 -5.89 -25.50 -49.80
C MET A 244 -4.75 -25.36 -50.83
N MET A 245 -3.52 -25.09 -50.39
CA MET A 245 -2.35 -25.04 -51.27
C MET A 245 -2.06 -26.40 -51.91
N THR A 246 -2.13 -27.50 -51.13
CA THR A 246 -1.90 -28.85 -51.65
C THR A 246 -2.99 -29.32 -52.61
N THR A 247 -4.27 -29.01 -52.35
CA THR A 247 -5.37 -29.35 -53.25
C THR A 247 -5.30 -28.56 -54.56
N THR A 248 -4.95 -27.28 -54.49
CA THR A 248 -4.69 -26.44 -55.67
C THR A 248 -3.55 -27.00 -56.51
N ARG A 249 -2.44 -27.42 -55.87
CA ARG A 249 -1.30 -28.08 -56.53
C ARG A 249 -1.71 -29.41 -57.19
N ARG A 250 -2.48 -30.26 -56.50
CA ARG A 250 -2.98 -31.54 -57.06
C ARG A 250 -3.90 -31.32 -58.26
N ARG A 251 -4.80 -30.33 -58.23
CA ARG A 251 -5.68 -29.98 -59.36
C ARG A 251 -4.86 -29.50 -60.57
N LYS A 252 -3.85 -28.66 -60.36
CA LYS A 252 -2.94 -28.18 -61.42
C LYS A 252 -2.15 -29.34 -62.05
N MET A 253 -1.63 -30.26 -61.22
CA MET A 253 -0.94 -31.48 -61.70
C MET A 253 -1.87 -32.42 -62.49
N ARG A 254 -3.13 -32.59 -62.08
CA ARG A 254 -4.13 -33.38 -62.84
C ARG A 254 -4.44 -32.75 -64.21
N LYS A 255 -4.61 -31.43 -64.27
CA LYS A 255 -4.79 -30.71 -65.55
C LYS A 255 -3.57 -30.88 -66.45
N MET A 256 -2.35 -30.75 -65.91
CA MET A 256 -1.13 -30.99 -66.68
C MET A 256 -1.01 -32.45 -67.17
N ARG A 257 -1.36 -33.45 -66.36
CA ARG A 257 -1.39 -34.85 -66.80
C ARG A 257 -2.38 -35.08 -67.95
N LYS A 258 -3.57 -34.46 -67.90
CA LYS A 258 -4.52 -34.50 -69.01
C LYS A 258 -3.97 -33.80 -70.26
N LEU A 259 -3.32 -32.65 -70.12
CA LEU A 259 -2.64 -31.98 -71.24
C LEU A 259 -1.56 -32.86 -71.85
N ARG A 260 -0.71 -33.50 -71.03
CA ARG A 260 0.34 -34.43 -71.51
C ARG A 260 -0.23 -35.66 -72.24
N SER A 261 -1.35 -36.20 -71.75
CA SER A 261 -2.07 -37.29 -72.43
C SER A 261 -2.69 -36.83 -73.75
N TRP A 262 -3.19 -35.60 -73.82
CA TRP A 262 -3.69 -35.02 -75.07
C TRP A 262 -2.56 -34.80 -76.08
N THR A 263 -1.42 -34.26 -75.64
CA THR A 263 -0.26 -34.08 -76.52
C THR A 263 0.34 -35.41 -76.98
N SER A 264 0.29 -36.47 -76.16
CA SER A 264 0.74 -37.82 -76.57
C SER A 264 -0.26 -38.54 -77.49
N CYS A 265 -1.56 -38.17 -77.46
CA CYS A 265 -2.53 -38.63 -78.46
C CYS A 265 -2.41 -37.87 -79.79
N CYS A 266 -2.06 -36.58 -79.77
CA CYS A 266 -1.80 -35.80 -80.99
C CYS A 266 -0.47 -36.13 -81.69
N SER A 267 0.48 -36.79 -81.02
CA SER A 267 1.76 -37.20 -81.60
C SER A 267 1.69 -38.44 -82.51
N ARG A 268 0.50 -38.81 -83.01
CA ARG A 268 0.29 -39.86 -84.04
C ARG A 268 -0.02 -39.32 -85.43
N SER A 269 0.08 -37.99 -85.66
CA SER A 269 0.00 -37.38 -87.00
C SER A 269 1.32 -36.67 -87.37
N PRO A 270 1.80 -36.73 -88.63
CA PRO A 270 3.14 -36.24 -89.04
C PRO A 270 3.36 -34.72 -89.00
N MET A 271 2.41 -33.92 -88.50
CA MET A 271 2.43 -32.45 -88.60
C MET A 271 2.62 -31.74 -87.24
N CYS A 272 3.41 -32.31 -86.31
CA CYS A 272 3.53 -31.80 -84.93
C CYS A 272 4.97 -31.66 -84.39
N TYR A 273 5.96 -31.42 -85.26
CA TYR A 273 7.33 -31.15 -84.82
C TYR A 273 7.50 -29.77 -84.15
N HIS A 274 6.68 -28.77 -84.50
CA HIS A 274 6.80 -27.42 -83.95
C HIS A 274 6.22 -27.27 -82.54
N PHE A 275 5.26 -28.12 -82.15
CA PHE A 275 4.57 -28.05 -80.85
C PHE A 275 5.36 -28.72 -79.71
N HIS A 276 6.22 -29.67 -80.04
CA HIS A 276 7.03 -30.42 -79.07
C HIS A 276 8.09 -29.53 -78.39
N HIS A 277 8.66 -28.56 -79.13
CA HIS A 277 9.69 -27.66 -78.62
C HIS A 277 9.11 -26.59 -77.66
N LEU A 278 7.90 -26.08 -77.92
CA LEU A 278 7.19 -25.16 -76.99
C LEU A 278 6.76 -25.88 -75.69
N SER A 279 6.40 -27.16 -75.77
CA SER A 279 6.02 -27.95 -74.60
C SER A 279 7.20 -28.22 -73.65
N GLN A 280 8.41 -28.43 -74.20
CA GLN A 280 9.60 -28.62 -73.36
C GLN A 280 10.11 -27.31 -72.73
N HIS A 281 10.01 -26.19 -73.45
CA HIS A 281 10.39 -24.87 -72.93
C HIS A 281 9.47 -24.40 -71.78
N THR A 282 8.17 -24.69 -71.86
CA THR A 282 7.21 -24.39 -70.78
C THR A 282 7.38 -25.32 -69.57
N GLU A 283 7.82 -26.57 -69.76
CA GLU A 283 8.16 -27.47 -68.66
C GLU A 283 9.44 -27.07 -67.91
N ASN A 284 10.45 -26.58 -68.63
CA ASN A 284 11.72 -26.15 -68.03
C ASN A 284 11.55 -24.87 -67.20
N ILE A 285 10.79 -23.88 -67.69
CA ILE A 285 10.43 -22.68 -66.90
C ILE A 285 9.68 -23.05 -65.62
N TRP A 286 8.89 -24.13 -65.63
CA TRP A 286 8.14 -24.58 -64.46
C TRP A 286 8.98 -25.38 -63.45
N ARG A 287 10.03 -26.09 -63.90
CA ARG A 287 10.99 -26.76 -62.99
C ARG A 287 11.91 -25.79 -62.26
N THR A 288 12.26 -24.67 -62.90
CA THR A 288 13.13 -23.63 -62.33
C THR A 288 12.39 -22.68 -61.40
N ASN A 289 11.10 -22.37 -61.64
CA ASN A 289 10.24 -21.60 -60.72
C ASN A 289 9.70 -22.45 -59.56
N ARG A 290 10.61 -23.07 -58.80
CA ARG A 290 10.30 -23.75 -57.54
C ARG A 290 9.98 -22.68 -56.48
N PHE A 291 8.72 -22.23 -56.45
CA PHE A 291 8.19 -21.36 -55.38
C PHE A 291 8.62 -21.92 -54.01
N PRO A 292 9.11 -21.07 -53.09
CA PRO A 292 9.82 -21.53 -51.90
C PRO A 292 8.94 -22.48 -51.08
N HIS A 293 9.50 -23.64 -50.75
CA HIS A 293 8.93 -24.51 -49.72
C HIS A 293 8.81 -23.70 -48.43
N PRO A 294 7.69 -23.76 -47.69
CA PRO A 294 7.68 -23.25 -46.33
C PRO A 294 8.65 -24.11 -45.52
N ARG A 295 9.79 -23.54 -45.14
CA ARG A 295 10.76 -24.16 -44.24
C ARG A 295 10.04 -24.36 -42.91
N LEU A 296 9.90 -25.61 -42.49
CA LEU A 296 9.47 -25.98 -41.14
C LEU A 296 10.64 -25.69 -40.20
N GLU A 297 10.82 -24.43 -39.80
CA GLU A 297 11.62 -24.10 -38.62
C GLU A 297 10.73 -24.27 -37.38
N ILE A 298 10.87 -25.43 -36.75
CA ILE A 298 10.43 -25.68 -35.39
C ILE A 298 11.44 -24.94 -34.50
N GLN A 299 11.13 -23.70 -34.11
CA GLN A 299 11.74 -23.13 -32.92
C GLN A 299 11.18 -23.90 -31.72
N LYS A 300 11.97 -24.86 -31.22
CA LYS A 300 11.83 -25.36 -29.86
C LYS A 300 12.10 -24.16 -28.94
N GLY A 301 11.05 -23.55 -28.42
CA GLY A 301 11.17 -22.71 -27.23
C GLY A 301 11.58 -23.62 -26.08
N GLN A 302 12.83 -23.46 -25.62
CA GLN A 302 13.25 -23.95 -24.32
C GLN A 302 12.35 -23.29 -23.27
N SER A 303 11.53 -24.10 -22.62
CA SER A 303 11.11 -23.85 -21.25
C SER A 303 12.37 -23.88 -20.38
N GLY A 304 12.83 -22.71 -19.96
CA GLY A 304 13.69 -22.60 -18.78
C GLY A 304 12.82 -22.76 -17.54
N GLU A 305 13.31 -23.60 -16.64
CA GLU A 305 12.96 -23.64 -15.21
C GLU A 305 13.09 -22.25 -14.56
#